data_AF-W2VAG0-F1
#
_entry.id   AF-W2VAG0-F1
#
_cell.length_a   1.000
_cell.length_b   1.000
_cell.length_c   1.000
_cell.angle_alpha   90.00
_cell.angle_beta   90.00
_cell.angle_gamma   90.00
#
_symmetry.space_group_name_H-M   'P 1'
#
loop_
_entity.id
_entity.type
_entity.pdbx_description
1 polymer ?
#
loop_
_entity_poly.entity_id
_entity_poly.type
_entity_poly.pdbx_seq_one_letter_code
_entity_poly.pdbx_strand_id
1 'polypeptide(L)'
;MKIDIVKTREYYNSLSPGLLCDCDYCKLYYAKSRKEFSELALWLDKYGVDIEKPLEVISLEPDESGMLDYIGVQYIVFGTFSNDNSYYVGDFNIKIADSHPNTGISDEHFVLEVIPMNSMKLSIKG
;
A
#
# COMPACT_ATOMS: atom_id res chain seq x y z
N MET A 1 -0.20 15.82 13.41
CA MET A 1 -0.64 15.18 12.16
C MET A 1 -1.68 16.06 11.48
N LYS A 2 -1.37 16.55 10.28
CA LYS A 2 -2.31 17.28 9.41
C LYS A 2 -2.37 16.52 8.10
N ILE A 3 -3.40 15.70 7.93
CA ILE A 3 -3.60 14.89 6.72
C ILE A 3 -4.61 15.57 5.81
N ASP A 4 -4.27 15.64 4.52
CA ASP A 4 -5.16 16.11 3.47
C ASP A 4 -5.82 14.91 2.77
N ILE A 5 -6.93 14.45 3.36
CA ILE A 5 -7.69 13.30 2.86
C ILE A 5 -8.29 13.60 1.48
N VAL A 6 -8.70 14.85 1.23
CA VAL A 6 -9.31 15.24 -0.05
C VAL A 6 -8.27 15.14 -1.16
N LYS A 7 -7.10 15.75 -0.97
CA LYS A 7 -6.01 15.70 -1.93
C LYS A 7 -5.47 14.28 -2.13
N THR A 8 -5.41 13.48 -1.06
CA THR A 8 -5.02 12.07 -1.15
C THR A 8 -5.99 11.30 -2.05
N ARG A 9 -7.32 11.46 -1.85
CA ARG A 9 -8.32 10.82 -2.73
C ARG A 9 -8.21 11.30 -4.17
N GLU A 10 -8.04 12.60 -4.39
CA GLU A 10 -7.86 13.17 -5.74
C GLU A 10 -6.64 12.58 -6.44
N TYR A 11 -5.52 12.45 -5.73
CA TYR A 11 -4.32 11.78 -6.24
C TYR A 11 -4.62 10.34 -6.69
N TYR A 12 -5.18 9.49 -5.82
CA TYR A 12 -5.50 8.11 -6.17
C TYR A 12 -6.53 7.99 -7.30
N ASN A 13 -7.52 8.90 -7.36
CA ASN A 13 -8.48 8.95 -8.46
C ASN A 13 -7.84 9.35 -9.79
N SER A 14 -6.79 10.18 -9.76
CA SER A 14 -6.05 10.61 -10.95
C SER A 14 -5.03 9.59 -11.45
N LEU A 15 -4.62 8.63 -10.61
CA LEU A 15 -3.66 7.59 -10.99
C LEU A 15 -4.25 6.68 -12.07
N SER A 16 -3.66 6.78 -13.26
CA SER A 16 -3.91 5.86 -14.37
C SER A 16 -3.14 4.55 -14.18
N PRO A 17 -3.65 3.39 -14.66
CA PRO A 17 -2.95 2.10 -14.56
C PRO A 17 -1.52 2.10 -15.11
N GLY A 18 -1.23 2.93 -16.13
CA GLY A 18 0.11 3.03 -16.72
C GLY A 18 1.18 3.68 -15.84
N LEU A 19 0.80 4.23 -14.68
CA LEU A 19 1.72 4.74 -13.66
C LEU A 19 2.07 3.70 -12.59
N LEU A 20 1.34 2.57 -12.57
CA LEU A 20 1.60 1.47 -11.64
C LEU A 20 2.58 0.47 -12.26
N CYS A 21 3.23 -0.32 -11.41
CA CYS A 21 4.11 -1.39 -11.88
C CYS A 21 3.30 -2.45 -12.65
N ASP A 22 3.75 -2.78 -13.86
CA ASP A 22 3.02 -3.67 -14.77
C ASP A 22 3.37 -5.16 -14.60
N CYS A 23 4.14 -5.55 -13.57
CA CYS A 23 4.49 -6.95 -13.34
C CYS A 23 3.30 -7.76 -12.82
N ASP A 24 3.32 -9.08 -13.05
CA ASP A 24 2.22 -9.97 -12.69
C ASP A 24 1.94 -10.03 -11.18
N TYR A 25 3.00 -9.90 -10.37
CA TYR A 25 2.90 -9.91 -8.90
C TYR A 25 2.16 -8.66 -8.39
N CYS A 26 2.50 -7.49 -8.93
CA CYS A 26 1.82 -6.25 -8.64
C CYS A 26 0.36 -6.26 -9.11
N LYS A 27 0.10 -6.72 -10.33
CA LYS A 27 -1.26 -6.85 -10.88
C LYS A 27 -2.15 -7.76 -10.03
N LEU A 28 -1.58 -8.86 -9.52
CA LEU A 28 -2.29 -9.76 -8.62
C LEU A 28 -2.68 -9.05 -7.32
N TYR A 29 -1.77 -8.24 -6.76
CA TYR A 29 -2.07 -7.42 -5.60
C TYR A 29 -3.24 -6.48 -5.89
N TYR A 30 -3.17 -5.67 -6.96
CA TYR A 30 -4.20 -4.69 -7.31
C TYR A 30 -5.58 -5.32 -7.43
N ALA A 31 -5.64 -6.49 -8.07
CA ALA A 31 -6.91 -7.18 -8.34
C ALA A 31 -7.56 -7.80 -7.10
N LYS A 32 -6.78 -8.15 -6.07
CA LYS A 32 -7.28 -8.93 -4.92
C LYS A 32 -7.20 -8.19 -3.59
N SER A 33 -6.33 -7.19 -3.45
CA SER A 33 -5.96 -6.61 -2.15
C SER A 33 -7.17 -6.08 -1.38
N ARG A 34 -8.08 -5.36 -2.04
CA ARG A 34 -9.26 -4.80 -1.38
C ARG A 34 -10.19 -5.87 -0.79
N LYS A 35 -10.33 -7.01 -1.47
CA LYS A 35 -11.18 -8.11 -1.03
C LYS A 35 -10.50 -8.94 0.05
N GLU A 36 -9.27 -9.37 -0.20
CA GLU A 36 -8.55 -10.31 0.67
C GLU A 36 -7.98 -9.63 1.92
N PHE A 37 -7.73 -8.30 1.87
CA PHE A 37 -7.19 -7.51 2.97
C PHE A 37 -8.15 -6.38 3.38
N SER A 38 -9.44 -6.71 3.52
CA SER A 38 -10.51 -5.73 3.75
C SER A 38 -10.32 -4.85 5.00
N GLU A 39 -9.75 -5.37 6.09
CA GLU A 39 -9.46 -4.55 7.28
C GLU A 39 -8.42 -3.47 7.01
N LEU A 40 -7.37 -3.81 6.26
CA LEU A 40 -6.37 -2.84 5.81
C LEU A 40 -6.99 -1.83 4.84
N ALA A 41 -7.80 -2.30 3.89
CA ALA A 41 -8.49 -1.43 2.94
C ALA A 41 -9.36 -0.39 3.66
N LEU A 42 -10.18 -0.81 4.62
CA LEU A 42 -11.02 0.07 5.43
C LEU A 42 -10.20 1.05 6.28
N TRP A 43 -9.01 0.67 6.73
CA TRP A 43 -8.13 1.57 7.45
C TRP A 43 -7.50 2.62 6.52
N LEU A 44 -7.03 2.21 5.33
CA LEU A 44 -6.46 3.09 4.31
C LEU A 44 -7.50 4.07 3.76
N ASP A 45 -8.75 3.65 3.58
CA ASP A 45 -9.86 4.48 3.12
C ASP A 45 -10.12 5.70 4.05
N LYS A 46 -9.79 5.59 5.36
CA LYS A 46 -9.87 6.70 6.33
C LYS A 46 -8.89 7.83 6.00
N TYR A 47 -7.78 7.51 5.34
CA TYR A 47 -6.78 8.46 4.89
C TYR A 47 -6.93 8.84 3.42
N GLY A 48 -7.93 8.28 2.73
CA GLY A 48 -8.16 8.53 1.32
C GLY A 48 -7.26 7.73 0.38
N VAL A 49 -6.56 6.73 0.92
CA VAL A 49 -5.66 5.86 0.16
C VAL A 49 -6.44 4.75 -0.52
N ASP A 50 -6.13 4.49 -1.80
CA ASP A 50 -6.63 3.33 -2.51
C ASP A 50 -5.64 2.17 -2.41
N ILE A 51 -6.03 1.11 -1.69
CA ILE A 51 -5.22 -0.11 -1.50
C ILE A 51 -4.85 -0.78 -2.83
N GLU A 52 -5.60 -0.55 -3.90
CA GLU A 52 -5.36 -1.18 -5.20
C GLU A 52 -4.26 -0.47 -6.00
N LYS A 53 -3.76 0.68 -5.54
CA LYS A 53 -2.81 1.54 -6.27
C LYS A 53 -1.57 1.89 -5.44
N PRO A 54 -0.82 0.91 -4.91
CA PRO A 54 0.36 1.17 -4.10
C PRO A 54 1.46 1.88 -4.90
N LEU A 55 2.29 2.64 -4.19
CA LEU A 55 3.54 3.21 -4.69
C LEU A 55 4.55 2.09 -5.00
N GLU A 56 4.69 1.15 -4.06
CA GLU A 56 5.59 0.01 -4.17
C GLU A 56 4.96 -1.23 -3.53
N VAL A 57 5.19 -2.37 -4.16
CA VAL A 57 4.81 -3.69 -3.64
C VAL A 57 6.09 -4.52 -3.56
N ILE A 58 6.40 -5.00 -2.36
CA ILE A 58 7.59 -5.80 -2.07
C ILE A 58 7.12 -7.22 -1.80
N SER A 59 7.51 -8.16 -2.67
CA SER A 59 7.14 -9.57 -2.55
C SER A 59 8.36 -10.49 -2.58
N LEU A 60 8.20 -11.67 -2.02
CA LEU A 60 9.09 -12.80 -2.25
C LEU A 60 8.72 -13.51 -3.57
N GLU A 61 9.60 -14.37 -4.07
CA GLU A 61 9.23 -15.28 -5.15
C GLU A 61 8.13 -16.25 -4.69
N PRO A 62 7.24 -16.70 -5.59
CA PRO A 62 6.19 -17.63 -5.24
C PRO A 62 6.77 -18.96 -4.77
N ASP A 63 6.15 -19.55 -3.74
CA ASP A 63 6.52 -20.88 -3.26
C ASP A 63 6.10 -22.00 -4.24
N GLU A 64 6.47 -23.24 -3.93
CA GLU A 64 6.15 -24.42 -4.76
C GLU A 64 4.64 -24.60 -5.00
N SER A 65 3.79 -24.09 -4.10
CA SER A 65 2.35 -24.15 -4.24
C SER A 65 1.79 -23.05 -5.14
N GLY A 66 2.58 -22.01 -5.43
CA GLY A 66 2.20 -20.82 -6.18
C GLY A 66 1.63 -19.71 -5.30
N MET A 67 1.96 -19.71 -4.00
CA MET A 67 1.58 -18.61 -3.11
C MET A 67 2.65 -17.54 -3.15
N LEU A 68 2.23 -16.32 -3.43
CA LEU A 68 3.07 -15.13 -3.39
C LEU A 68 2.92 -14.44 -2.04
N ASP A 69 4.02 -14.18 -1.35
CA ASP A 69 4.04 -13.50 -0.06
C ASP A 69 4.52 -12.05 -0.22
N TYR A 70 3.68 -11.11 0.17
CA TYR A 70 3.99 -9.68 0.16
C TYR A 70 4.56 -9.31 1.51
N ILE A 71 5.81 -8.86 1.54
CA ILE A 71 6.52 -8.53 2.79
C ILE A 71 6.49 -7.04 3.12
N GLY A 72 6.02 -6.21 2.19
CA GLY A 72 5.88 -4.77 2.37
C GLY A 72 5.03 -4.15 1.26
N VAL A 73 4.21 -3.16 1.60
CA VAL A 73 3.47 -2.36 0.61
C VAL A 73 3.48 -0.90 1.02
N GLN A 74 3.75 -0.01 0.06
CA GLN A 74 3.91 1.40 0.33
C GLN A 74 2.84 2.26 -0.34
N TYR A 75 2.41 3.33 0.34
CA TYR A 75 1.33 4.22 -0.08
C TYR A 75 1.65 5.68 0.19
N ILE A 76 1.25 6.58 -0.70
CA ILE A 76 1.40 8.02 -0.51
C ILE A 76 0.19 8.56 0.26
N VAL A 77 0.44 9.46 1.21
CA VAL A 77 -0.56 10.26 1.92
C VAL A 77 -0.14 11.72 1.91
N PHE A 78 -1.04 12.63 1.52
CA PHE A 78 -0.76 14.06 1.50
C PHE A 78 -0.92 14.68 2.89
N GLY A 79 -0.04 15.63 3.20
CA GLY A 79 0.03 16.33 4.48
C GLY A 79 1.29 16.02 5.27
N THR A 80 1.26 16.31 6.56
CA THR A 80 2.39 16.14 7.46
C THR A 80 2.07 15.20 8.61
N PHE A 81 3.01 14.28 8.85
CA PHE A 81 2.98 13.38 9.99
C PHE A 81 4.05 13.81 11.00
N SER A 82 3.70 13.79 12.29
CA SER A 82 4.53 14.39 13.35
C SER A 82 5.06 13.39 14.38
N ASN A 83 4.67 12.12 14.28
CA ASN A 83 5.04 11.08 15.24
C ASN A 83 5.61 9.87 14.47
N ASP A 84 6.53 9.09 15.04
CA ASP A 84 6.98 7.82 14.42
C ASP A 84 6.24 6.61 14.97
N ASN A 85 4.95 6.78 15.26
CA ASN A 85 4.18 5.71 15.89
C ASN A 85 3.71 4.69 14.84
N SER A 86 3.95 3.42 15.14
CA SER A 86 3.31 2.30 14.45
C SER A 86 1.82 2.20 14.80
N TYR A 87 1.02 1.85 13.79
CA TYR A 87 -0.37 1.46 13.93
C TYR A 87 -0.51 -0.04 13.66
N TYR A 88 -1.34 -0.70 14.45
CA TYR A 88 -1.61 -2.13 14.29
C TYR A 88 -3.06 -2.31 13.86
N VAL A 89 -3.28 -2.96 12.72
CA VAL A 89 -4.59 -3.18 12.10
C VAL A 89 -4.65 -4.63 11.66
N GLY A 90 -5.45 -5.45 12.34
CA GLY A 90 -5.43 -6.89 12.12
C GLY A 90 -4.00 -7.44 12.22
N ASP A 91 -3.54 -8.08 11.16
CA ASP A 91 -2.19 -8.66 11.02
C ASP A 91 -1.16 -7.70 10.40
N PHE A 92 -1.43 -6.39 10.37
CA PHE A 92 -0.56 -5.40 9.74
C PHE A 92 0.01 -4.40 10.73
N ASN A 93 1.33 -4.19 10.66
CA ASN A 93 2.02 -3.04 11.24
C ASN A 93 2.15 -1.96 10.17
N ILE A 94 1.63 -0.77 10.44
CA ILE A 94 1.64 0.36 9.51
C ILE A 94 2.46 1.47 10.15
N LYS A 95 3.50 1.93 9.46
CA LYS A 95 4.38 3.01 9.92
C LYS A 95 4.73 3.95 8.77
N ILE A 96 5.48 5.01 9.04
CA ILE A 96 6.11 5.81 7.98
C ILE A 96 7.27 4.98 7.39
N ALA A 97 7.38 4.98 6.07
CA ALA A 97 8.47 4.32 5.37
C ALA A 97 9.79 5.07 5.61
N ASP A 98 10.81 4.35 6.07
CA ASP A 98 12.18 4.87 6.22
C ASP A 98 12.88 5.00 4.85
N SER A 99 12.46 4.18 3.88
CA SER A 99 12.96 4.15 2.52
C SER A 99 11.82 3.87 1.55
N HIS A 100 11.76 4.63 0.47
CA HIS A 100 10.75 4.48 -0.57
C HIS A 100 11.29 5.03 -1.90
N PRO A 101 10.74 4.63 -3.06
CA PRO A 101 11.11 5.20 -4.35
C PRO A 101 10.76 6.69 -4.40
N ASN A 102 11.42 7.43 -5.29
CA ASN A 102 11.10 8.83 -5.52
C ASN A 102 9.63 8.98 -5.95
N THR A 103 8.86 9.78 -5.22
CA THR A 103 7.44 10.00 -5.49
C THR A 103 7.19 10.98 -6.62
N GLY A 104 8.16 11.85 -6.94
CA GLY A 104 8.01 12.94 -7.91
C GLY A 104 7.01 14.03 -7.47
N ILE A 105 6.54 14.00 -6.21
CA ILE A 105 5.53 14.92 -5.69
C ILE A 105 6.22 16.08 -4.97
N SER A 106 5.88 17.31 -5.34
CA SER A 106 6.42 18.53 -4.71
C SER A 106 5.66 18.96 -3.45
N ASP A 107 4.39 18.61 -3.36
CA ASP A 107 3.55 18.95 -2.22
C ASP A 107 3.97 18.18 -0.96
N GLU A 108 3.61 18.70 0.23
CA GLU A 108 3.84 17.97 1.49
C GLU A 108 3.10 16.63 1.48
N HIS A 109 3.86 15.55 1.64
CA HIS A 109 3.36 14.18 1.71
C HIS A 109 4.32 13.31 2.51
N PHE A 110 3.86 12.13 2.90
CA PHE A 110 4.67 11.07 3.47
C PHE A 110 4.27 9.73 2.86
N VAL A 111 5.14 8.73 3.01
CA VAL A 111 4.89 7.37 2.55
C VAL A 111 4.59 6.49 3.75
N LEU A 112 3.44 5.82 3.72
CA LEU A 112 3.10 4.74 4.64
C LEU A 112 3.74 3.45 4.14
N GLU A 113 4.28 2.66 5.06
CA GLU A 113 4.72 1.29 4.84
C GLU A 113 3.84 0.34 5.65
N VAL A 114 3.26 -0.64 4.97
CA VAL A 114 2.46 -1.72 5.55
C VAL A 114 3.32 -2.97 5.58
N ILE A 115 3.60 -3.47 6.78
CA ILE A 115 4.39 -4.67 7.02
C ILE A 115 3.46 -5.74 7.62
N PRO A 116 3.24 -6.88 6.95
CA PRO A 116 2.51 -7.98 7.54
C PRO A 116 3.29 -8.58 8.72
N MET A 117 2.59 -8.85 9.82
CA MET A 117 3.17 -9.44 11.03
C MET A 117 3.32 -10.96 10.92
N ASN A 118 2.42 -11.60 10.19
CA ASN A 118 2.41 -13.05 9.98
C ASN A 118 2.65 -13.39 8.50
N SER A 119 1.65 -13.14 7.65
CA SER A 119 1.75 -13.39 6.21
C SER A 119 0.71 -12.58 5.46
N MET A 120 1.08 -12.08 4.29
CA MET A 120 0.15 -11.44 3.35
C MET A 120 0.27 -12.19 2.04
N LYS A 121 -0.55 -13.22 1.87
CA LYS A 121 -0.35 -14.19 0.78
C LYS A 121 -1.51 -14.16 -0.21
N LEU A 122 -1.19 -14.17 -1.50
CA LEU A 122 -2.16 -14.35 -2.58
C LEU A 122 -1.73 -15.51 -3.47
N SER A 123 -2.70 -16.35 -3.85
CA SER A 123 -2.47 -17.40 -4.84
C SER A 123 -2.38 -16.79 -6.24
N ILE A 124 -1.31 -17.14 -6.98
CA ILE A 124 -1.16 -16.84 -8.41
C ILE A 124 -2.06 -17.75 -9.27
N LYS A 125 -2.50 -18.88 -8.70
CA LYS A 125 -3.50 -19.77 -9.30
C LYS A 125 -4.88 -19.23 -8.94
N GLY A 126 -5.66 -18.86 -9.96
CA GLY A 126 -7.01 -18.30 -9.82
C GLY A 126 -7.97 -19.21 -9.08
#